data_AF-A0A0F9LVP7-F1
#
_entry.id   AF-A0A0F9LVP7-F1
#
_cell.length_a   1.000
_cell.length_b   1.000
_cell.length_c   1.000
_cell.angle_alpha   90.00
_cell.angle_beta   90.00
_cell.angle_gamma   90.00
#
_symmetry.space_group_name_H-M   'P 1'
#
loop_
_entity.id
_entity.type
_entity.pdbx_description
1 polymer ?
#
loop_
_entity_poly.entity_id
_entity_poly.type
_entity_poly.pdbx_seq_one_letter_code
_entity_poly.pdbx_strand_id
1 'polypeptide(L)' 'MTITIRKFENNDHEYIAYAKSLCGKATYFPDDIWGAVVLCNFVQMLQSFFQSEKLKITVHENAVCLKNKDIIALLREQP' A
#
# COMPACT_ATOMS: atom_id res chain seq x y z
N MET A 1 -6.85 2.74 -5.32
CA MET A 1 -7.65 1.69 -4.64
C MET A 1 -9.06 2.24 -4.43
N THR A 2 -10.09 1.44 -4.68
CA THR A 2 -11.50 1.83 -4.43
C THR A 2 -12.03 1.12 -3.18
N ILE A 3 -12.51 1.90 -2.20
CA ILE A 3 -13.20 1.40 -1.01
C ILE A 3 -14.70 1.56 -1.24
N THR A 4 -15.46 0.49 -1.00
CA THR A 4 -16.92 0.51 -1.07
C THR A 4 -17.49 0.39 0.34
N ILE A 5 -18.46 1.25 0.66
CA ILE A 5 -19.23 1.19 1.91
C ILE A 5 -20.66 0.80 1.55
N ARG A 6 -21.23 -0.18 2.25
CA ARG A 6 -22.63 -0.60 2.10
C ARG A 6 -23.31 -0.64 3.45
N LYS A 7 -24.56 -0.18 3.47
CA LYS A 7 -25.48 -0.33 4.60
C LYS A 7 -26.11 -1.73 4.57
N PHE A 8 -26.44 -2.30 5.74
CA PHE A 8 -27.19 -3.55 5.82
C PHE A 8 -28.69 -3.33 5.56
N GLU A 9 -29.35 -4.27 4.86
CA GLU A 9 -30.76 -4.12 4.44
C GLU A 9 -31.75 -3.97 5.61
N ASN A 10 -31.45 -4.55 6.77
CA ASN A 10 -32.33 -4.57 7.93
C ASN A 10 -31.78 -3.76 9.12
N ASN A 11 -30.82 -2.86 8.91
CA ASN A 11 -30.27 -2.04 9.99
C ASN A 11 -29.98 -0.62 9.53
N ASP A 12 -30.47 0.37 10.28
CA ASP A 12 -30.32 1.78 9.94
C ASP A 12 -28.95 2.38 10.24
N HIS A 13 -28.20 1.73 11.14
CA HIS A 13 -27.00 2.27 11.74
C HIS A 13 -25.79 1.33 11.60
N GLU A 14 -25.84 0.37 10.68
CA GLU A 14 -24.75 -0.59 10.50
C GLU A 14 -24.26 -0.64 9.05
N TYR A 15 -22.94 -0.68 8.91
CA TYR A 15 -22.25 -0.57 7.64
C TYR A 15 -21.11 -1.57 7.54
N ILE A 16 -20.78 -1.93 6.30
CA ILE A 16 -19.57 -2.68 5.94
C ILE A 16 -18.77 -1.89 4.92
N ALA A 17 -17.50 -1.63 5.22
CA ALA A 17 -16.52 -1.10 4.28
C ALA A 17 -15.63 -2.24 3.77
N TYR A 18 -15.34 -2.28 2.48
CA TYR A 18 -14.45 -3.29 1.89
C TYR A 18 -13.68 -2.77 0.69
N ALA A 19 -12.50 -3.33 0.44
CA ALA A 19 -11.65 -2.99 -0.71
C ALA A 19 -11.70 -4.11 -1.76
N LYS A 20 -12.34 -3.86 -2.92
CA LYS A 20 -12.57 -4.89 -3.96
C LYS A 20 -11.27 -5.54 -4.48
N SER A 21 -10.18 -4.79 -4.54
CA SER A 21 -8.86 -5.25 -4.99
C SER A 21 -8.12 -6.11 -3.95
N LEU A 22 -8.65 -6.24 -2.73
CA LEU A 22 -8.06 -7.01 -1.65
C LEU A 22 -9.08 -8.03 -1.14
N CYS A 23 -8.97 -9.27 -1.63
CA CYS A 23 -9.81 -10.36 -1.18
C CYS A 23 -9.70 -10.52 0.35
N GLY A 24 -10.83 -10.44 1.05
CA GLY A 24 -10.91 -10.65 2.50
C GLY A 24 -10.65 -9.42 3.39
N LYS A 25 -10.40 -8.22 2.83
CA LYS A 25 -10.22 -7.00 3.63
C LYS A 25 -11.52 -6.19 3.70
N ALA A 26 -12.26 -6.37 4.78
CA ALA A 26 -13.46 -5.60 5.11
C ALA A 26 -13.47 -5.21 6.59
N THR A 27 -14.24 -4.17 6.95
CA THR A 27 -14.54 -3.83 8.34
C THR A 27 -16.03 -3.52 8.49
N TYR A 28 -16.58 -3.89 9.63
CA TYR A 28 -17.93 -3.56 10.06
C TYR A 28 -17.87 -2.37 11.01
N PHE A 29 -18.81 -1.44 10.90
CA PHE A 29 -18.88 -0.30 11.80
C PHE A 29 -20.31 0.25 11.96
N PRO A 30 -20.69 0.70 13.16
CA PRO A 30 -21.97 1.37 13.41
C PRO A 30 -21.95 2.88 13.05
N ASP A 31 -23.11 3.53 13.00
CA ASP A 31 -23.27 4.98 12.83
C ASP A 31 -23.10 5.73 14.16
N ASP A 32 -21.91 5.62 14.75
CA ASP A 32 -21.56 6.31 15.97
C ASP A 32 -20.07 6.72 15.96
N ILE A 33 -19.63 7.33 17.06
CA ILE A 33 -18.24 7.78 17.23
C ILE A 33 -17.27 6.60 17.10
N TRP A 34 -17.62 5.43 17.62
CA TRP A 34 -16.77 4.24 17.53
C TRP A 34 -16.68 3.74 16.09
N GLY A 35 -17.79 3.76 15.36
CA GLY A 35 -17.78 3.36 13.97
C GLY A 35 -16.95 4.29 13.08
N ALA A 36 -16.97 5.59 13.37
CA ALA A 36 -16.06 6.53 12.71
C ALA A 36 -14.58 6.20 12.97
N VAL A 37 -14.23 5.82 14.20
CA VAL A 37 -12.87 5.37 14.57
C VAL A 37 -12.51 4.07 13.83
N VAL A 38 -13.41 3.09 13.77
CA VAL A 38 -13.17 1.83 13.06
C VAL A 38 -12.94 2.07 11.57
N LEU A 39 -13.76 2.93 10.95
CA LEU A 39 -13.60 3.29 9.55
C LEU A 39 -12.27 4.00 9.28
N CYS A 40 -11.88 4.93 10.17
CA CYS A 40 -10.58 5.61 10.08
C CYS A 40 -9.41 4.61 10.14
N ASN A 41 -9.43 3.70 11.11
CA ASN A 41 -8.40 2.67 11.27
C ASN A 41 -8.30 1.76 10.04
N PHE A 42 -9.45 1.38 9.46
CA PHE A 42 -9.49 0.58 8.23
C PHE A 42 -8.85 1.32 7.06
N VAL A 43 -9.18 2.60 6.87
CA VAL A 43 -8.58 3.43 5.81
C VAL A 43 -7.08 3.58 6.02
N GLN A 44 -6.61 3.84 7.25
CA GLN A 44 -5.19 3.93 7.58
C GLN A 44 -4.44 2.61 7.31
N MET A 45 -5.02 1.47 7.70
CA MET A 45 -4.45 0.16 7.41
C MET A 45 -4.28 -0.08 5.91
N LEU A 46 -5.27 0.30 5.10
CA LEU A 46 -5.17 0.21 3.65
C LEU A 46 -4.14 1.19 3.07
N GLN A 47 -4.08 2.42 3.57
CA GLN A 47 -3.06 3.39 3.16
C GLN A 47 -1.65 2.87 3.43
N SER A 48 -1.40 2.32 4.63
CA SER A 48 -0.11 1.70 4.98
C SER A 48 0.18 0.47 4.13
N PHE A 49 -0.83 -0.35 3.82
CA PHE A 49 -0.67 -1.53 2.95
C PHE A 49 -0.23 -1.15 1.51
N PHE A 50 -0.75 -0.03 0.99
CA PHE A 50 -0.42 0.47 -0.35
C PHE A 50 0.63 1.58 -0.37
N GLN A 51 1.18 1.98 0.79
CA GLN A 51 2.33 2.87 0.81
C GLN A 51 3.49 2.14 0.17
N SER A 52 3.80 2.51 -1.08
CA SER A 52 5.04 2.12 -1.72
C SER A 52 6.17 2.52 -0.79
N GLU A 53 7.03 1.57 -0.41
CA GLU A 53 8.29 1.92 0.23
C GLU A 53 8.93 3.02 -0.62
N LYS A 54 9.21 4.17 0.00
CA LYS A 54 9.97 5.23 -0.65
C LYS A 54 11.26 4.59 -1.13
N LEU A 55 11.54 4.68 -2.43
CA LEU A 55 12.74 4.11 -3.06
C LEU A 55 13.96 4.42 -2.18
N LYS A 56 14.49 3.38 -1.52
CA LYS A 56 15.65 3.53 -0.64
C LYS A 56 16.91 3.39 -1.49
N ILE A 57 17.42 4.52 -1.98
CA ILE A 57 18.72 4.57 -2.65
C ILE A 57 19.81 4.74 -1.58
N THR A 58 20.78 3.84 -1.57
CA THR A 58 21.98 3.98 -0.72
C THR A 58 23.19 4.05 -1.65
N VAL A 59 23.97 5.13 -1.56
CA VAL A 59 25.25 5.26 -2.27
C VAL A 59 26.34 4.88 -1.31
N HIS A 60 27.11 3.85 -1.63
CA HIS A 60 28.26 3.44 -0.83
C HIS A 60 29.52 4.16 -1.34
N GLU A 61 30.37 4.63 -0.42
CA GLU A 61 31.67 5.26 -0.77
C GLU A 61 32.71 4.25 -1.30
N ASN A 62 32.48 2.95 -1.05
CA ASN A 62 33.36 1.90 -1.55
C ASN A 62 33.26 1.79 -3.08
N ALA A 63 34.40 1.94 -3.76
CA ALA A 63 34.48 1.73 -5.19
C ALA A 63 34.22 0.27 -5.55
N VAL A 64 33.36 0.03 -6.56
CA VAL A 64 33.22 -1.28 -7.17
C VAL A 64 34.41 -1.53 -8.09
N CYS A 65 35.08 -2.66 -7.92
CA CYS A 65 36.08 -3.16 -8.84
C CYS A 65 35.48 -4.33 -9.63
N LEU A 66 35.28 -4.15 -10.93
CA LEU A 66 34.83 -5.22 -11.80
C LEU A 66 36.03 -6.10 -12.17
N LYS A 67 35.91 -7.41 -11.89
CA LYS A 67 36.97 -8.40 -12.18
C LYS A 67 37.31 -8.49 -13.67
N ASN A 68 36.34 -8.19 -14.54
CA ASN A 68 36.53 -8.15 -15.98
C ASN A 68 36.37 -6.70 -16.46
N LYS A 69 37.42 -6.16 -17.07
CA LYS A 69 37.49 -4.77 -17.53
C LYS A 69 36.64 -4.53 -18.79
N ASP A 70 36.41 -5.57 -19.59
CA ASP A 70 35.67 -5.47 -20.85
C ASP A 70 34.16 -5.25 -20.60
N ILE A 71 33.67 -5.70 -19.44
CA ILE A 71 32.29 -5.46 -19.00
C ILE A 71 32.01 -3.96 -18.83
N ILE A 72 32.99 -3.17 -18.37
CA ILE A 72 32.81 -1.72 -18.23
C ILE A 72 32.66 -1.05 -19.60
N ALA A 73 33.42 -1.50 -20.60
CA ALA A 73 33.34 -0.96 -21.95
C ALA A 73 31.94 -1.21 -22.53
N LEU A 74 31.45 -2.44 -22.43
CA LEU A 74 30.12 -2.82 -22.89
C LEU A 74 28.98 -2.04 -22.20
N LEU A 75 29.10 -1.77 -20.90
CA LEU A 75 28.09 -1.02 -20.14
C LEU A 75 28.07 0.48 -20.49
N ARG A 76 29.17 1.03 -21.00
CA ARG A 76 29.29 2.44 -21.40
C ARG A 76 28.87 2.69 -22.85
N GLU A 77 28.74 1.65 -23.65
CA GLU A 77 28.38 1.71 -25.07
C GLU A 77 26.86 1.73 -25.31
N GLN A 78 26.02 1.62 -24.27
CA GLN A 78 24.57 1.79 -24.43
C GLN A 78 24.18 3.29 -24.45
N PRO A 79 23.30 3.71 -25.38
CA PRO A 79 22.89 5.11 -25.59
C PRO A 79 22.06 5.70 -24.45
#